data_AF-A0A957UUW1-F1
#
_entry.id   AF-A0A957UUW1-F1
#
_cell.length_a   1.000
_cell.length_b   1.000
_cell.length_c   1.000
_cell.angle_alpha   90.00
_cell.angle_beta   90.00
_cell.angle_gamma   90.00
#
_symmetry.space_group_name_H-M   'P 1'
#
loop_
_entity.id
_entity.type
_entity.pdbx_description
1 polymer ?
#
loop_
_entity_poly.entity_id
_entity_poly.type
_entity_poly.pdbx_seq_one_letter_code
_entity_poly.pdbx_strand_id
1 'polypeptide(L)'
;MNAHANSHSTFCHSAQRIEPDRCHARTRRAAGWLLATLLAVVAVLGLAPAAHAQDIIRVTPDGGDSANGSDWTTNAASLQHALSIAVSGDEIWVAGGIYTPGVTISDTFTVISGIQLYGGFAATETLRTQRDWVANPTVLSGDVGGDDITDASGVVVTTTNIVGANAYHVLWL
;
A
#
# COMPACT_ATOMS: atom_id res chain seq x y z
N MET A 1 -61.26 -64.23 -27.72
CA MET A 1 -61.46 -63.94 -26.29
C MET A 1 -61.36 -65.25 -25.52
N ASN A 2 -60.79 -65.22 -24.31
CA ASN A 2 -60.31 -66.32 -23.43
C ASN A 2 -58.85 -66.73 -23.69
N ALA A 3 -57.86 -66.15 -23.00
CA ALA A 3 -57.46 -66.25 -21.57
C ALA A 3 -56.53 -67.47 -21.35
N HIS A 4 -55.21 -67.26 -21.27
CA HIS A 4 -54.39 -67.03 -20.06
C HIS A 4 -54.09 -68.29 -19.23
N ALA A 5 -52.83 -68.71 -19.18
CA ALA A 5 -52.19 -69.47 -18.09
C ALA A 5 -50.67 -69.58 -18.40
N ASN A 6 -49.81 -68.93 -17.61
CA ASN A 6 -49.02 -69.47 -16.47
C ASN A 6 -47.78 -70.26 -16.92
N SER A 7 -46.56 -69.75 -16.66
CA SER A 7 -45.79 -69.82 -15.40
C SER A 7 -44.69 -70.87 -15.51
N HIS A 8 -43.43 -70.45 -15.68
CA HIS A 8 -42.27 -71.32 -15.54
C HIS A 8 -41.28 -70.69 -14.55
N SER A 9 -41.25 -71.26 -13.35
CA SER A 9 -40.09 -71.30 -12.46
C SER A 9 -39.24 -72.51 -12.87
N THR A 10 -37.92 -72.41 -12.84
CA THR A 10 -37.00 -73.31 -12.09
C THR A 10 -35.54 -72.95 -12.37
N PHE A 11 -34.77 -73.04 -11.30
CA PHE A 11 -33.43 -72.56 -11.02
C PHE A 11 -32.37 -73.69 -11.21
N CYS A 12 -31.14 -73.31 -11.58
CA CYS A 12 -29.81 -73.93 -11.35
C CYS A 12 -29.43 -75.36 -11.80
N HIS A 13 -28.38 -75.44 -12.65
CA HIS A 13 -27.08 -76.14 -12.41
C HIS A 13 -26.10 -75.81 -13.57
N SER A 14 -25.04 -75.02 -13.36
CA SER A 14 -23.66 -75.41 -13.00
C SER A 14 -22.86 -76.13 -14.10
N ALA A 15 -21.78 -75.51 -14.60
CA ALA A 15 -20.44 -76.11 -14.73
C ALA A 15 -19.44 -75.15 -15.43
N GLN A 16 -18.41 -74.74 -14.68
CA GLN A 16 -17.24 -73.97 -15.11
C GLN A 16 -16.36 -74.68 -16.17
N ARG A 17 -15.68 -73.89 -17.02
CA ARG A 17 -14.37 -74.24 -17.61
C ARG A 17 -13.51 -73.01 -17.99
N ILE A 18 -12.55 -72.72 -17.12
CA ILE A 18 -11.16 -72.21 -17.23
C ILE A 18 -10.69 -71.46 -18.52
N GLU A 19 -10.14 -70.24 -18.29
CA GLU A 19 -9.37 -69.25 -19.12
C GLU A 19 -8.02 -69.80 -19.69
N PRO A 20 -7.20 -69.16 -20.59
CA PRO A 20 -6.85 -67.73 -20.76
C PRO A 20 -6.71 -67.25 -22.24
N ASP A 21 -6.60 -65.96 -22.61
CA ASP A 21 -5.37 -65.16 -22.59
C ASP A 21 -5.64 -63.66 -22.86
N ARG A 22 -4.78 -62.83 -22.28
CA ARG A 22 -4.76 -61.37 -22.32
C ARG A 22 -4.45 -60.84 -23.73
N CYS A 23 -5.18 -59.83 -24.20
CA CYS A 23 -4.65 -58.85 -25.15
C CYS A 23 -5.10 -57.43 -24.78
N HIS A 24 -4.10 -56.55 -24.67
CA HIS A 24 -4.17 -55.15 -24.29
C HIS A 24 -4.49 -54.26 -25.51
N ALA A 25 -5.23 -53.16 -25.31
CA ALA A 25 -4.95 -51.78 -25.81
C ALA A 25 -6.22 -50.92 -25.74
N ARG A 26 -6.35 -49.98 -24.79
CA ARG A 26 -5.89 -48.56 -24.82
C ARG A 26 -6.47 -47.70 -25.95
N THR A 27 -7.33 -46.74 -25.58
CA THR A 27 -7.23 -45.30 -25.95
C THR A 27 -8.18 -44.48 -25.06
N ARG A 28 -7.70 -43.96 -23.93
CA ARG A 28 -7.25 -42.56 -23.71
C ARG A 28 -8.41 -41.55 -23.70
N ARG A 29 -8.83 -41.18 -22.48
CA ARG A 29 -9.52 -39.92 -22.17
C ARG A 29 -8.60 -38.75 -22.56
N ALA A 30 -8.66 -38.31 -23.81
CA ALA A 30 -7.85 -37.21 -24.33
C ALA A 30 -8.75 -36.05 -24.76
N ALA A 31 -9.52 -35.49 -23.83
CA ALA A 31 -10.29 -34.27 -24.10
C ALA A 31 -10.41 -33.31 -22.89
N GLY A 32 -9.96 -33.71 -21.69
CA GLY A 32 -10.12 -32.91 -20.47
C GLY A 32 -8.91 -32.07 -20.05
N TRP A 33 -7.79 -32.13 -20.78
CA TRP A 33 -6.52 -31.50 -20.34
C TRP A 33 -6.15 -30.20 -21.06
N LEU A 34 -6.85 -29.85 -22.14
CA LEU A 34 -6.61 -28.60 -22.88
C LEU A 34 -7.43 -27.41 -22.36
N LEU A 35 -8.59 -27.65 -21.71
CA LEU A 35 -9.37 -26.57 -21.08
C LEU A 35 -8.88 -26.21 -19.67
N ALA A 36 -8.34 -27.16 -18.92
CA ALA A 36 -7.86 -26.93 -17.55
C ALA A 36 -6.52 -26.17 -17.49
N THR A 37 -5.69 -26.29 -18.52
CA THR A 37 -4.41 -25.56 -18.64
C THR A 37 -4.61 -24.13 -19.11
N LEU A 38 -5.60 -23.86 -19.98
CA LEU A 38 -5.95 -22.52 -20.42
C LEU A 38 -6.51 -21.66 -19.26
N LEU A 39 -7.29 -22.27 -18.35
CA LEU A 39 -7.85 -21.59 -17.18
C LEU A 39 -6.79 -21.31 -16.10
N ALA A 40 -5.81 -22.20 -15.92
CA ALA A 40 -4.70 -21.99 -14.98
C ALA A 40 -3.73 -20.89 -15.46
N VAL A 41 -3.49 -20.77 -16.76
CA VAL A 41 -2.64 -19.69 -17.32
C VAL A 41 -3.31 -18.33 -17.18
N VAL A 42 -4.64 -18.22 -17.37
CA VAL A 42 -5.39 -16.96 -17.15
C VAL A 42 -5.45 -16.56 -15.67
N ALA A 43 -5.56 -17.52 -14.75
CA ALA A 43 -5.54 -17.25 -13.30
C ALA A 43 -4.16 -16.80 -12.79
N VAL A 44 -3.07 -17.27 -13.41
CA VAL A 44 -1.70 -16.84 -13.07
C VAL A 44 -1.34 -15.49 -13.72
N LEU A 45 -1.92 -15.15 -14.88
CA LEU A 45 -1.69 -13.86 -15.57
C LEU A 45 -2.41 -12.66 -14.93
N GLY A 46 -3.39 -12.89 -14.04
CA GLY A 46 -4.21 -11.84 -13.42
C GLY A 46 -3.70 -11.31 -12.08
N LEU A 47 -2.58 -11.85 -11.55
CA LEU A 47 -2.03 -11.49 -10.24
C LEU A 47 -0.77 -10.62 -10.33
N ALA A 48 -0.71 -9.71 -11.31
CA ALA A 48 0.28 -8.65 -11.26
C ALA A 48 -0.16 -7.64 -10.17
N PRO A 49 0.68 -7.30 -9.18
CA PRO A 49 0.39 -6.17 -8.31
C PRO A 49 0.21 -4.93 -9.19
N ALA A 50 -0.85 -4.15 -8.93
CA ALA A 50 -1.01 -2.85 -9.57
C ALA A 50 0.25 -2.02 -9.26
N ALA A 51 0.96 -1.58 -10.29
CA ALA A 51 2.04 -0.63 -10.10
C ALA A 51 1.43 0.67 -9.58
N HIS A 52 1.80 1.07 -8.36
CA HIS A 52 1.43 2.38 -7.83
C HIS A 52 2.15 3.43 -8.69
N ALA A 53 1.41 4.40 -9.23
CA ALA A 53 2.04 5.57 -9.81
C ALA A 53 2.72 6.34 -8.68
N GLN A 54 3.89 6.92 -8.93
CA GLN A 54 4.53 7.80 -7.96
C GLN A 54 3.63 9.02 -7.74
N ASP A 55 3.04 9.14 -6.54
CA ASP A 55 2.22 10.29 -6.19
C ASP A 55 3.07 11.39 -5.55
N ILE A 56 2.64 12.65 -5.72
CA ILE A 56 3.25 13.82 -5.09
C ILE A 56 2.25 14.39 -4.09
N ILE A 57 2.57 14.29 -2.80
CA ILE A 57 1.79 14.82 -1.69
C ILE A 57 2.38 16.17 -1.27
N ARG A 58 1.62 17.24 -1.44
CA ARG A 58 2.03 18.61 -1.09
C ARG A 58 1.64 18.95 0.34
N VAL A 59 2.58 19.53 1.07
CA VAL A 59 2.47 19.82 2.50
C VAL A 59 2.75 21.29 2.78
N THR A 60 1.87 21.93 3.54
CA THR A 60 2.05 23.30 4.05
C THR A 60 1.94 23.33 5.58
N PRO A 61 2.47 24.36 6.28
CA PRO A 61 2.35 24.44 7.73
C PRO A 61 0.89 24.45 8.21
N ASP A 62 0.01 25.08 7.43
CA ASP A 62 -1.43 25.17 7.68
C ASP A 62 -2.25 24.09 6.94
N GLY A 63 -1.58 23.03 6.47
CA GLY A 63 -2.22 21.96 5.71
C GLY A 63 -3.21 21.15 6.56
N GLY A 64 -4.19 20.53 5.90
CA GLY A 64 -5.27 19.80 6.59
C GLY A 64 -4.94 18.35 6.90
N ASP A 65 -5.45 17.85 8.04
CA ASP A 65 -5.31 16.43 8.46
C ASP A 65 -6.25 15.46 7.70
N SER A 66 -7.02 15.96 6.74
CA SER A 66 -7.88 15.19 5.85
C SER A 66 -7.63 15.48 4.37
N ALA A 67 -6.65 16.35 4.06
CA ALA A 67 -6.32 16.77 2.72
C ALA A 67 -5.32 15.80 2.09
N ASN A 68 -5.51 15.45 0.82
CA ASN A 68 -4.69 14.41 0.17
C ASN A 68 -3.38 14.92 -0.44
N GLY A 69 -3.10 16.22 -0.38
CA GLY A 69 -1.89 16.83 -0.94
C GLY A 69 -1.89 17.02 -2.46
N SER A 70 -3.05 16.93 -3.13
CA SER A 70 -3.14 17.00 -4.60
C SER A 70 -2.69 18.34 -5.20
N ASP A 71 -2.77 19.42 -4.44
CA ASP A 71 -2.39 20.78 -4.86
C ASP A 71 -1.98 21.62 -3.64
N TRP A 72 -1.30 22.74 -3.91
CA TRP A 72 -0.79 23.61 -2.85
C TRP A 72 -1.85 24.49 -2.19
N THR A 73 -2.92 24.87 -2.91
CA THR A 73 -3.79 25.98 -2.50
C THR A 73 -5.01 25.53 -1.72
N THR A 74 -5.61 24.42 -2.10
CA THR A 74 -6.92 23.98 -1.59
C THR A 74 -6.87 22.64 -0.87
N ASN A 75 -5.87 21.82 -1.17
CA ASN A 75 -5.82 20.45 -0.68
C ASN A 75 -4.42 20.06 -0.19
N ALA A 76 -3.64 21.02 0.30
CA ALA A 76 -2.36 20.74 0.94
C ALA A 76 -2.57 20.00 2.27
N ALA A 77 -1.82 18.94 2.48
CA ALA A 77 -1.87 18.11 3.68
C ALA A 77 -1.02 18.70 4.81
N SER A 78 -1.35 18.38 6.07
CA SER A 78 -0.38 18.51 7.16
C SER A 78 0.76 17.49 6.96
N LEU A 79 1.95 17.76 7.52
CA LEU A 79 3.07 16.83 7.39
C LEU A 79 2.77 15.48 8.06
N GLN A 80 2.13 15.50 9.23
CA GLN A 80 1.76 14.29 9.96
C GLN A 80 0.79 13.43 9.15
N HIS A 81 -0.20 14.06 8.51
CA HIS A 81 -1.16 13.33 7.68
C HIS A 81 -0.52 12.80 6.39
N ALA A 82 0.30 13.60 5.70
CA ALA A 82 1.02 13.18 4.51
C ALA A 82 1.88 11.93 4.77
N LEU A 83 2.61 11.90 5.88
CA LEU A 83 3.40 10.74 6.30
C LEU A 83 2.55 9.50 6.61
N SER A 84 1.30 9.69 7.06
CA SER A 84 0.38 8.59 7.38
C SER A 84 -0.26 7.93 6.16
N ILE A 85 -0.38 8.65 5.04
CA ILE A 85 -1.04 8.16 3.82
C ILE A 85 -0.04 7.77 2.72
N ALA A 86 1.19 8.29 2.78
CA ALA A 86 2.23 7.99 1.80
C ALA A 86 2.60 6.50 1.80
N VAL A 87 2.86 5.97 0.62
CA VAL A 87 3.35 4.61 0.42
C VAL A 87 4.69 4.61 -0.31
N SER A 88 5.41 3.48 -0.24
CA SER A 88 6.70 3.34 -0.91
C SER A 88 6.60 3.70 -2.39
N GLY A 89 7.42 4.65 -2.83
CA GLY A 89 7.41 5.22 -4.18
C GLY A 89 6.96 6.68 -4.23
N ASP A 90 6.26 7.17 -3.21
CA ASP A 90 5.73 8.53 -3.20
C ASP A 90 6.77 9.60 -2.85
N GLU A 91 6.53 10.82 -3.34
CA GLU A 91 7.22 12.03 -2.91
C GLU A 91 6.32 12.90 -2.05
N ILE A 92 6.86 13.37 -0.93
CA ILE A 92 6.25 14.40 -0.09
C ILE A 92 7.02 15.71 -0.31
N TRP A 93 6.35 16.72 -0.85
CA TRP A 93 6.91 18.05 -1.09
C TRP A 93 6.44 18.99 0.01
N VAL A 94 7.37 19.47 0.82
CA VAL A 94 7.10 20.27 2.02
C VAL A 94 7.47 21.73 1.76
N ALA A 95 6.48 22.61 1.93
CA ALA A 95 6.70 24.03 1.85
C ALA A 95 7.67 24.54 2.93
N GLY A 96 8.23 25.72 2.72
CA GLY A 96 8.96 26.44 3.76
C GLY A 96 8.03 26.73 4.94
N GLY A 97 8.58 26.63 6.15
CA GLY A 97 7.84 26.82 7.39
C GLY A 97 8.32 25.91 8.52
N ILE A 98 7.66 26.04 9.67
CA ILE A 98 7.95 25.28 10.89
C ILE A 98 6.85 24.24 11.08
N TYR A 99 7.25 23.00 11.31
CA TYR A 99 6.36 21.86 11.48
C TYR A 99 6.66 21.17 12.80
N THR A 100 5.66 21.07 13.67
CA THR A 100 5.73 20.27 14.91
C THR A 100 5.00 18.94 14.71
N PRO A 101 5.46 17.84 15.34
CA PRO A 101 4.85 16.53 15.15
C PRO A 101 3.48 16.40 15.83
N GLY A 102 3.15 17.35 16.71
CA GLY A 102 1.89 17.40 17.44
C GLY A 102 1.98 18.35 18.63
N VAL A 103 1.31 17.99 19.72
CA VAL A 103 1.18 18.83 20.94
C VAL A 103 1.64 18.09 22.20
N THR A 104 2.05 16.83 22.08
CA THR A 104 2.53 16.01 23.19
C THR A 104 4.01 15.67 23.02
N ILE A 105 4.71 15.50 24.13
CA ILE A 105 6.14 15.16 24.14
C ILE A 105 6.46 13.79 23.52
N SER A 106 5.44 12.94 23.31
CA SER A 106 5.56 11.64 22.63
C SER A 106 5.29 11.70 21.13
N ASP A 107 4.81 12.83 20.60
CA ASP A 107 4.53 12.96 19.17
C ASP A 107 5.85 13.00 18.37
N THR A 108 5.86 12.34 17.22
CA THR A 108 7.02 12.24 16.32
C THR A 108 6.57 12.14 14.87
N PHE A 109 7.37 12.65 13.95
CA PHE A 109 7.22 12.34 12.53
C PHE A 109 7.77 10.94 12.25
N THR A 110 6.90 10.02 11.84
CA THR A 110 7.31 8.66 11.46
C THR A 110 7.47 8.59 9.95
N VAL A 111 8.70 8.36 9.48
CA VAL A 111 9.01 8.22 8.05
C VAL A 111 9.17 6.74 7.75
N ILE A 112 8.38 6.23 6.80
CA ILE A 112 8.46 4.84 6.37
C ILE A 112 9.52 4.65 5.28
N SER A 113 10.01 3.41 5.13
CA SER A 113 10.94 3.08 4.05
C SER A 113 10.27 3.23 2.68
N GLY A 114 11.03 3.78 1.73
CA GLY A 114 10.62 3.87 0.33
C GLY A 114 9.89 5.16 -0.06
N ILE A 115 9.61 6.08 0.86
CA ILE A 115 9.13 7.43 0.51
C ILE A 115 10.29 8.41 0.33
N GLN A 116 10.05 9.52 -0.36
CA GLN A 116 11.03 10.60 -0.48
C GLN A 116 10.44 11.89 0.10
N LEU A 117 11.16 12.52 1.03
CA LEU A 117 10.74 13.76 1.68
C LEU A 117 11.64 14.91 1.23
N TYR A 118 11.05 15.94 0.62
CA TYR A 118 11.77 17.10 0.11
C TYR A 118 11.20 18.39 0.70
N GLY A 119 12.02 19.14 1.42
CA GLY A 119 11.73 20.52 1.82
C GLY A 119 12.25 21.55 0.82
N GLY A 120 11.88 22.82 1.01
CA GLY A 120 12.37 23.94 0.20
C GLY A 120 11.39 24.52 -0.81
N PHE A 121 10.10 24.20 -0.71
CA PHE A 121 9.10 24.68 -1.66
C PHE A 121 8.44 25.99 -1.20
N ALA A 122 8.11 26.88 -2.13
CA ALA A 122 7.32 28.10 -1.90
C ALA A 122 5.80 27.86 -2.00
N ALA A 123 5.37 26.59 -2.04
CA ALA A 123 3.99 26.16 -2.22
C ALA A 123 3.35 26.63 -3.55
N THR A 124 4.14 26.68 -4.62
CA THR A 124 3.66 27.07 -5.97
C THR A 124 4.22 26.19 -7.09
N GLU A 125 5.19 25.35 -6.77
CA GLU A 125 5.99 24.60 -7.72
C GLU A 125 5.21 23.44 -8.36
N THR A 126 5.54 23.17 -9.61
CA THR A 126 5.04 22.03 -10.39
C THR A 126 6.13 20.98 -10.61
N LEU A 127 7.41 21.32 -10.36
CA LEU A 127 8.56 20.44 -10.52
C LEU A 127 9.44 20.47 -9.27
N ARG A 128 9.96 19.30 -8.87
CA ARG A 128 10.86 19.15 -7.72
C ARG A 128 12.10 20.03 -7.81
N THR A 129 12.59 20.27 -9.02
CA THR A 129 13.80 21.08 -9.29
C THR A 129 13.60 22.57 -9.07
N GLN A 130 12.37 23.04 -8.90
CA GLN A 130 12.07 24.44 -8.60
C GLN A 130 12.26 24.80 -7.12
N ARG A 131 12.49 23.81 -6.26
CA ARG A 131 12.74 24.04 -4.84
C ARG A 131 13.95 24.95 -4.61
N ASP A 132 13.80 25.85 -3.66
CA ASP A 132 14.87 26.70 -3.13
C ASP A 132 14.86 26.55 -1.61
N TRP A 133 15.68 25.63 -1.11
CA TRP A 133 15.79 25.34 0.33
C TRP A 133 16.54 26.43 1.10
N VAL A 134 17.19 27.37 0.41
CA VAL A 134 17.83 28.52 1.05
C VAL A 134 16.78 29.62 1.27
N ALA A 135 15.95 29.89 0.26
CA ALA A 135 14.88 30.88 0.35
C ALA A 135 13.67 30.40 1.16
N ASN A 136 13.35 29.10 1.14
CA ASN A 136 12.17 28.52 1.77
C ASN A 136 12.57 27.41 2.77
N PRO A 137 13.24 27.73 3.89
CA PRO A 137 13.66 26.72 4.85
C PRO A 137 12.46 25.94 5.41
N THR A 138 12.56 24.62 5.40
CA THR A 138 11.62 23.71 6.08
C THR A 138 12.25 23.26 7.39
N VAL A 139 11.61 23.58 8.52
CA VAL A 139 12.11 23.26 9.86
C VAL A 139 11.16 22.27 10.53
N LEU A 140 11.68 21.10 10.89
CA LEU A 140 10.97 20.16 11.75
C LEU A 140 11.37 20.47 13.20
N SER A 141 10.43 21.03 13.95
CA SER A 141 10.65 21.45 15.33
C SER A 141 10.13 20.40 16.31
N GLY A 142 10.90 20.16 17.37
CA GLY A 142 10.46 19.39 18.52
C GLY A 142 9.70 20.21 19.57
N ASP A 143 9.60 21.53 19.39
CA ASP A 143 8.94 22.43 20.34
C ASP A 143 7.41 22.25 20.27
N VAL A 144 6.91 21.28 21.03
CA VAL A 144 5.46 21.02 21.16
C VAL A 144 4.80 21.96 22.17
N GLY A 145 5.59 22.70 22.96
CA GLY A 145 5.15 23.74 23.88
C GLY A 145 4.90 25.09 23.20
N GLY A 146 5.56 25.34 22.06
CA GLY A 146 5.53 26.62 21.35
C GLY A 146 6.19 27.75 22.14
N ASP A 147 7.14 27.41 23.02
CA ASP A 147 7.78 28.34 23.95
C ASP A 147 9.30 28.50 23.76
N ASP A 148 9.86 27.90 22.70
CA ASP A 148 11.26 28.09 22.33
C ASP A 148 11.51 29.43 21.61
N ILE A 149 12.71 29.99 21.81
CA ILE A 149 13.14 31.20 21.10
C ILE A 149 13.95 30.82 19.85
N THR A 150 13.37 31.13 18.69
CA THR A 150 13.94 30.82 17.38
C THR A 150 14.60 32.03 16.71
N ASP A 151 15.44 31.76 15.72
CA ASP A 151 15.94 32.77 14.79
C ASP A 151 14.88 33.14 13.72
N ALA A 152 15.26 33.97 12.75
CA ALA A 152 14.36 34.40 11.67
C ALA A 152 13.90 33.26 10.75
N SER A 153 14.58 32.11 10.77
CA SER A 153 14.23 30.92 10.00
C SER A 153 13.45 29.89 10.84
N GLY A 154 13.15 30.19 12.11
CA GLY A 154 12.43 29.27 12.99
C GLY A 154 13.32 28.22 13.66
N VAL A 155 14.65 28.40 13.66
CA VAL A 155 15.60 27.44 14.24
C VAL A 155 16.05 27.90 15.63
N VAL A 156 16.08 26.98 16.59
CA VAL A 156 16.65 27.23 17.92
C VAL A 156 18.17 27.06 17.85
N VAL A 157 18.91 28.16 17.97
CA VAL A 157 20.36 28.20 17.77
C VAL A 157 21.19 28.08 19.05
N THR A 158 20.55 28.12 20.22
CA THR A 158 21.22 27.96 21.52
C THR A 158 20.37 27.16 22.50
N THR A 159 21.01 26.41 23.39
CA THR A 159 20.31 25.58 24.38
C THR A 159 19.56 26.39 25.43
N THR A 160 19.96 27.64 25.68
CA THR A 160 19.26 28.55 26.62
C THR A 160 17.89 28.96 26.09
N ASN A 161 17.68 28.86 24.78
CA ASN A 161 16.42 29.18 24.13
C ASN A 161 15.46 27.98 24.04
N ILE A 162 15.88 26.80 24.50
CA ILE A 162 15.04 25.61 24.59
C ILE A 162 14.35 25.64 25.95
N VAL A 163 13.03 25.78 25.96
CA VAL A 163 12.19 25.95 27.14
C VAL A 163 11.06 24.91 27.10
N GLY A 164 10.44 24.66 28.24
CA GLY A 164 9.17 23.94 28.28
C GLY A 164 9.19 22.52 27.73
N ALA A 165 8.14 22.20 26.97
CA ALA A 165 7.83 20.85 26.53
C ALA A 165 8.34 20.62 25.11
N ASN A 166 9.26 19.66 25.00
CA ASN A 166 9.84 19.26 23.73
C ASN A 166 9.58 17.77 23.46
N ALA A 167 9.36 17.42 22.20
CA ALA A 167 9.23 16.05 21.75
C ALA A 167 10.51 15.26 22.06
N TYR A 168 10.37 14.02 22.55
CA TYR A 168 11.53 13.15 22.78
C TYR A 168 12.26 12.80 21.48
N HIS A 169 11.50 12.67 20.39
CA HIS A 169 12.00 12.38 19.06
C HIS A 169 11.22 13.23 18.06
N VAL A 170 11.93 14.02 17.26
CA VAL A 170 11.30 14.77 16.15
C VAL A 170 11.02 13.83 14.98
N LEU A 171 11.95 12.91 14.70
CA LEU A 171 11.92 12.01 13.55
C LEU A 171 12.20 10.57 13.98
N TRP A 172 11.39 9.64 13.47
CA TRP A 172 11.55 8.20 13.63
C TRP A 172 11.65 7.53 12.24
N LEU A 173 12.63 6.64 12.06
CA LEU A 173 12.95 5.94 10.80
C LEU A 173 12.83 4.42 10.94
#